data_AF-A0A939TQ44-F1
#
_entry.id   AF-A0A939TQ44-F1
#
_cell.length_a   1.000
_cell.length_b   1.000
_cell.length_c   1.000
_cell.angle_alpha   90.00
_cell.angle_beta   90.00
_cell.angle_gamma   90.00
#
_symmetry.space_group_name_H-M   'P 1'
#
loop_
_entity.id
_entity.type
_entity.pdbx_description
1 polymer ?
#
loop_
_entity_poly.entity_id
_entity_poly.type
_entity_poly.pdbx_seq_one_letter_code
_entity_poly.pdbx_strand_id
1 'polypeptide(L)'
;MVTLKPGFTTVSPDRRTVLSFDREGRLYAYYKAGVTYRRTLASAVEVRYREDARRRERLSRAEAARLFAEVHRIAATCYRQGPAALRARFEEDGVLQWTPERLLAQEEAFYRVYKPISILPPDQYLSVVVQATEGCTWNRCTFCSFYQDRPFRAKSREEFARHVEAVKAFFGRGLSLRKGVFLADGNALALSQNRLMPLFEVVRDAFPGRPVYSFIDVYTGERKAVEEWRRLVEMGLHRVYIGMETGCDELLAFLNKPGSREELIRFVHDLKEAGVAVGLIAMVGVGGKEYAGRHGEETLAAIARMPLGPGDLVYLSPFIEHPGSEYARRRAERGLTPLSEEAIEAELQRLAGEIRTLGFKAARYDIREFIY
;
A
#
# COMPACT_ATOMS: atom_id res chain seq x y z
N MET A 1 1.50 24.81 -18.83
CA MET A 1 1.90 23.49 -19.34
C MET A 1 0.73 22.53 -19.26
N VAL A 2 0.53 21.70 -20.29
CA VAL A 2 -0.56 20.70 -20.34
C VAL A 2 0.04 19.36 -20.71
N THR A 3 -0.32 18.32 -19.96
CA THR A 3 0.07 16.95 -20.23
C THR A 3 -1.18 16.08 -20.28
N LEU A 4 -1.50 15.58 -21.47
CA LEU A 4 -2.63 14.67 -21.69
C LEU A 4 -2.07 13.26 -21.85
N LYS A 5 -2.22 12.42 -20.82
CA LYS A 5 -1.81 11.01 -20.88
C LYS A 5 -3.05 10.12 -21.03
N PRO A 6 -2.89 8.85 -21.47
CA PRO A 6 -4.02 7.93 -21.57
C PRO A 6 -4.79 7.76 -20.25
N GLY A 7 -4.08 7.70 -19.11
CA GLY A 7 -4.67 7.44 -17.79
C GLY A 7 -5.01 8.68 -16.95
N PHE A 8 -4.54 9.87 -17.31
CA PHE A 8 -4.75 11.08 -16.53
C PHE A 8 -4.49 12.36 -17.34
N THR A 9 -4.99 13.47 -16.80
CA THR A 9 -4.77 14.81 -17.33
C THR A 9 -4.08 15.67 -16.28
N THR A 10 -2.98 16.32 -16.64
CA THR A 10 -2.29 17.27 -15.78
C THR A 10 -2.25 18.65 -16.44
N VAL A 11 -2.59 19.68 -15.67
CA VAL A 11 -2.52 21.09 -16.10
C VAL A 11 -1.73 21.92 -15.08
N SER A 12 -0.93 22.83 -15.59
CA SER A 12 -0.10 23.75 -14.81
C SER A 12 -0.29 25.16 -15.38
N PRO A 13 -1.06 26.03 -14.70
CA PRO A 13 -1.27 27.40 -15.15
C PRO A 13 0.00 28.26 -15.00
N ASP A 14 0.86 27.93 -14.03
CA ASP A 14 2.12 28.61 -13.75
C ASP A 14 3.17 27.61 -13.23
N ARG A 15 4.39 28.10 -12.93
CA ARG A 15 5.52 27.27 -12.49
C ARG A 15 5.38 26.69 -11.07
N ARG A 16 4.38 27.13 -10.30
CA ARG A 16 4.18 26.78 -8.89
C ARG A 16 2.93 25.95 -8.65
N THR A 17 2.05 25.82 -9.65
CA THR A 17 0.78 25.13 -9.53
C THR A 17 0.64 24.01 -10.56
N VAL A 18 0.27 22.82 -10.10
CA VAL A 18 -0.01 21.65 -10.94
C VAL A 18 -1.26 20.93 -10.42
N LEU A 19 -2.23 20.68 -11.29
CA LEU A 19 -3.47 19.97 -11.00
C LEU A 19 -3.49 18.68 -11.83
N SER A 20 -3.82 17.55 -11.21
CA SER A 20 -3.89 16.26 -11.91
C SER A 20 -5.22 15.57 -11.64
N PHE A 21 -5.88 15.15 -12.73
CA PHE A 21 -7.20 14.54 -12.76
C PHE A 21 -7.13 13.15 -13.38
N ASP A 22 -7.93 12.21 -12.87
CA ASP A 22 -8.14 10.93 -13.56
C ASP A 22 -9.10 11.08 -14.76
N ARG A 23 -9.35 9.98 -15.48
CA ARG A 23 -10.22 9.97 -16.68
C ARG A 23 -11.73 9.98 -16.38
N GLU A 24 -12.09 10.05 -15.10
CA GLU A 24 -13.44 10.43 -14.65
C GLU A 24 -13.48 11.92 -14.29
N GLY A 25 -12.40 12.69 -14.47
CA GLY A 25 -12.32 14.11 -14.16
C GLY A 25 -12.11 14.41 -12.67
N ARG A 26 -11.94 13.38 -11.83
CA ARG A 26 -11.75 13.56 -10.39
C ARG A 26 -10.34 14.04 -10.11
N LEU A 27 -10.22 15.03 -9.22
CA LEU A 27 -8.92 15.43 -8.68
C LEU A 27 -8.24 14.22 -8.00
N TYR A 28 -6.97 13.97 -8.27
CA TYR A 28 -6.20 12.97 -7.51
C TYR A 28 -4.86 13.49 -6.99
N ALA A 29 -4.32 14.59 -7.55
CA ALA A 29 -3.20 15.33 -6.96
C ALA A 29 -3.29 16.82 -7.29
N TYR A 30 -2.89 17.64 -6.32
CA TYR A 30 -2.70 19.07 -6.49
C TYR A 30 -1.35 19.46 -5.88
N TYR A 31 -0.57 20.28 -6.58
CA TYR A 31 0.68 20.84 -6.08
C TYR A 31 0.60 22.36 -6.14
N LYS A 32 1.01 23.03 -5.07
CA LYS A 32 1.05 24.49 -4.95
C LYS A 32 2.25 24.91 -4.12
N ALA A 33 3.18 25.63 -4.73
CA ALA A 33 4.29 26.33 -4.05
C ALA A 33 5.06 25.44 -3.04
N GLY A 34 5.46 24.24 -3.45
CA GLY A 34 6.20 23.30 -2.59
C GLY A 34 5.34 22.35 -1.76
N VAL A 35 4.02 22.55 -1.72
CA VAL A 35 3.07 21.70 -1.01
C VAL A 35 2.36 20.76 -1.98
N THR A 36 2.31 19.48 -1.64
CA THR A 36 1.59 18.45 -2.40
C THR A 36 0.38 18.00 -1.61
N TYR A 37 -0.78 18.07 -2.23
CA TYR A 37 -2.06 17.60 -1.74
C TYR A 37 -2.46 16.35 -2.53
N ARG A 38 -2.71 15.25 -1.83
CA ARG A 38 -3.12 13.98 -2.40
C ARG A 38 -4.52 13.65 -1.93
N ARG A 39 -5.46 13.54 -2.86
CA ARG A 39 -6.81 13.06 -2.53
C ARG A 39 -6.82 11.53 -2.49
N THR A 40 -7.30 10.95 -1.40
CA THR A 40 -7.52 9.50 -1.28
C THR A 40 -8.78 9.07 -2.03
N LEU A 41 -9.08 7.78 -2.08
CA LEU A 41 -10.31 7.30 -2.74
C LEU A 41 -11.55 7.72 -1.96
N ALA A 42 -11.47 7.74 -0.63
CA ALA A 42 -12.49 8.25 0.29
C ALA A 42 -12.53 9.79 0.39
N SER A 43 -11.85 10.52 -0.50
CA SER A 43 -11.81 11.99 -0.53
C SER A 43 -11.18 12.69 0.67
N ALA A 44 -10.44 11.96 1.51
CA ALA A 44 -9.51 12.59 2.43
C ALA A 44 -8.40 13.30 1.64
N VAL A 45 -7.79 14.34 2.22
CA VAL A 45 -6.67 15.05 1.61
C VAL A 45 -5.46 14.98 2.51
N GLU A 46 -4.46 14.22 2.05
CA GLU A 46 -3.15 14.13 2.67
C GLU A 46 -2.24 15.23 2.11
N VAL A 47 -1.66 16.02 3.00
CA VAL A 47 -0.77 17.13 2.65
C VAL A 47 0.67 16.72 2.93
N ARG A 48 1.57 17.06 2.02
CA ARG A 48 3.00 16.76 2.12
C ARG A 48 3.80 18.00 1.73
N TYR A 49 4.69 18.43 2.62
CA TYR A 49 5.58 19.56 2.37
C TYR A 49 6.92 19.35 3.08
N ARG A 50 7.91 20.18 2.73
CA ARG A 50 9.24 20.13 3.29
C ARG A 50 9.65 21.53 3.73
N GLU A 51 9.83 21.69 5.03
CA GLU A 51 10.54 22.83 5.64
C GLU A 51 11.96 22.32 5.95
N ASP A 52 12.24 22.00 7.22
CA ASP A 52 13.49 21.35 7.65
C ASP A 52 13.41 19.81 7.58
N ALA A 53 12.21 19.27 7.77
CA ALA A 53 11.90 17.84 7.71
C ALA A 53 10.66 17.58 6.83
N ARG A 54 10.40 16.31 6.49
CA ARG A 54 9.17 15.91 5.79
C ARG A 54 7.99 16.06 6.74
N ARG A 55 7.06 16.97 6.43
CA ARG A 55 5.83 17.19 7.20
C ARG A 55 4.63 16.60 6.49
N ARG A 56 3.66 16.16 7.30
CA ARG A 56 2.42 15.51 6.85
C ARG A 56 1.29 15.86 7.77
N GLU A 57 0.16 16.15 7.17
CA GLU A 57 -1.09 16.41 7.87
C GLU A 57 -2.26 16.01 6.98
N ARG A 58 -3.38 15.74 7.61
CA ARG A 58 -4.63 15.48 6.92
C ARG A 58 -5.54 16.68 7.12
N LEU A 59 -6.02 17.24 6.01
CA LEU A 59 -6.97 18.35 6.07
C LEU A 59 -8.28 17.91 6.73
N SER A 60 -8.86 18.79 7.54
CA SER A 60 -10.25 18.66 7.95
C SER A 60 -11.18 18.72 6.73
N ARG A 61 -12.42 18.25 6.89
CA ARG A 61 -13.43 18.29 5.81
C ARG A 61 -13.65 19.71 5.28
N ALA A 62 -13.65 20.71 6.16
CA ALA A 62 -13.83 22.12 5.78
C ALA A 62 -12.63 22.67 4.99
N GLU A 63 -11.41 22.28 5.37
CA GLU A 63 -10.19 22.65 4.63
C GLU A 63 -10.13 21.97 3.27
N ALA A 64 -10.47 20.69 3.19
CA ALA A 64 -10.58 19.97 1.93
C ALA A 64 -11.62 20.60 0.99
N ALA A 65 -12.77 21.03 1.51
CA ALA A 65 -13.79 21.76 0.74
C ALA A 65 -13.23 23.05 0.12
N ARG A 66 -12.51 23.85 0.90
CA ARG A 66 -11.85 25.09 0.42
C ARG A 66 -10.81 24.79 -0.65
N LEU A 67 -10.01 23.74 -0.45
CA LEU A 67 -9.02 23.29 -1.42
C LEU A 67 -9.67 22.87 -2.75
N PHE A 68 -10.76 22.09 -2.69
CA PHE A 68 -11.49 21.67 -3.89
C PHE A 68 -12.13 22.85 -4.62
N ALA A 69 -12.64 23.86 -3.90
CA ALA A 69 -13.17 25.08 -4.50
C ALA A 69 -12.07 25.88 -5.22
N GLU A 70 -10.87 25.97 -4.61
CA GLU A 70 -9.71 26.59 -5.24
C GLU A 70 -9.32 25.85 -6.52
N VAL A 71 -9.17 24.52 -6.45
CA VAL A 71 -8.86 23.65 -7.58
C VAL A 71 -9.87 23.81 -8.70
N HIS A 72 -11.17 23.81 -8.39
CA HIS A 72 -12.24 23.96 -9.36
C HIS A 72 -12.16 25.30 -10.10
N ARG A 73 -11.94 26.40 -9.38
CA ARG A 73 -11.76 27.73 -9.97
C ARG A 73 -10.54 27.79 -10.90
N ILE A 74 -9.41 27.21 -10.49
CA ILE A 74 -8.20 27.17 -11.31
C ILE A 74 -8.43 26.31 -12.56
N ALA A 75 -9.06 25.14 -12.40
CA ALA A 75 -9.43 24.26 -13.51
C ALA A 75 -10.35 24.97 -14.51
N ALA A 76 -11.34 25.73 -14.04
CA ALA A 76 -12.24 26.50 -14.90
C ALA A 76 -11.51 27.59 -15.69
N THR A 77 -10.54 28.28 -15.08
CA THR A 77 -9.66 29.23 -15.79
C THR A 77 -8.80 28.53 -16.82
N CYS A 78 -8.18 27.39 -16.46
CA CYS A 78 -7.38 26.58 -17.38
C CYS A 78 -8.20 26.08 -18.57
N TYR A 79 -9.46 25.70 -18.35
CA TYR A 79 -10.38 25.32 -19.40
C TYR A 79 -10.64 26.49 -20.37
N ARG A 80 -11.04 27.66 -19.86
CA ARG A 80 -11.36 28.83 -20.71
C ARG A 80 -10.15 29.31 -21.53
N GLN A 81 -8.98 29.34 -20.92
CA GLN A 81 -7.76 29.91 -21.51
C GLN A 81 -6.85 28.87 -22.17
N GLY A 82 -7.10 27.59 -21.96
CA GLY A 82 -6.25 26.50 -22.44
C GLY A 82 -6.39 26.23 -23.94
N PRO A 83 -5.52 25.38 -24.50
CA PRO A 83 -5.62 24.96 -25.90
C PRO A 83 -6.88 24.11 -26.13
N ALA A 84 -7.35 24.03 -27.37
CA ALA A 84 -8.55 23.27 -27.75
C ALA A 84 -8.50 21.80 -27.28
N ALA A 85 -7.34 21.16 -27.37
CA ALA A 85 -7.15 19.77 -26.90
C ALA A 85 -7.40 19.61 -25.40
N LEU A 86 -7.05 20.60 -24.57
CA LEU A 86 -7.34 20.56 -23.14
C LEU A 86 -8.84 20.70 -22.87
N ARG A 87 -9.51 21.61 -23.60
CA ARG A 87 -10.97 21.81 -23.45
C ARG A 87 -11.74 20.54 -23.81
N ALA A 88 -11.46 19.96 -24.97
CA ALA A 88 -12.04 18.69 -25.38
C ALA A 88 -11.80 17.59 -24.33
N ARG A 89 -10.59 17.53 -23.76
CA ARG A 89 -10.27 16.58 -22.69
C ARG A 89 -11.08 16.83 -21.41
N PHE A 90 -11.24 18.07 -21.01
CA PHE A 90 -12.01 18.44 -19.81
C PHE A 90 -13.51 18.16 -19.98
N GLU A 91 -14.04 18.36 -21.17
CA GLU A 91 -15.42 18.02 -21.54
C GLU A 91 -15.63 16.50 -21.52
N GLU A 92 -14.74 15.74 -22.18
CA GLU A 92 -14.75 14.27 -22.20
C GLU A 92 -14.69 13.69 -20.78
N ASP A 93 -13.75 14.17 -19.96
CA ASP A 93 -13.56 13.69 -18.59
C ASP A 93 -14.55 14.29 -17.59
N GLY A 94 -15.32 15.31 -17.97
CA GLY A 94 -16.24 15.99 -17.06
C GLY A 94 -15.54 16.69 -15.89
N VAL A 95 -14.30 17.18 -16.06
CA VAL A 95 -13.47 17.74 -14.96
C VAL A 95 -14.21 18.82 -14.18
N LEU A 96 -14.89 19.75 -14.87
CA LEU A 96 -15.60 20.86 -14.23
C LEU A 96 -16.92 20.45 -13.57
N GLN A 97 -17.38 19.21 -13.80
CA GLN A 97 -18.56 18.68 -13.12
C GLN A 97 -18.27 18.25 -11.68
N TRP A 98 -17.00 18.09 -11.30
CA TRP A 98 -16.58 17.71 -9.94
C TRP A 98 -16.47 18.92 -9.03
N THR A 99 -17.62 19.37 -8.52
CA THR A 99 -17.69 20.40 -7.48
C THR A 99 -17.12 19.87 -6.15
N PRO A 100 -16.80 20.76 -5.18
CA PRO A 100 -16.39 20.34 -3.84
C PRO A 100 -17.35 19.35 -3.20
N GLU A 101 -18.66 19.56 -3.34
CA GLU A 101 -19.70 18.71 -2.78
C GLU A 101 -19.66 17.31 -3.40
N ARG A 102 -19.52 17.22 -4.73
CA ARG A 102 -19.43 15.92 -5.43
C ARG A 102 -18.15 15.16 -5.08
N LEU A 103 -17.02 15.85 -4.94
CA LEU A 103 -15.79 15.22 -4.49
C LEU A 103 -15.93 14.71 -3.05
N LEU A 104 -16.47 15.51 -2.13
CA LEU A 104 -16.69 15.09 -0.75
C LEU A 104 -17.68 13.93 -0.63
N ALA A 105 -18.68 13.85 -1.51
CA ALA A 105 -19.63 12.73 -1.56
C ALA A 105 -18.99 11.38 -2.00
N GLN A 106 -17.77 11.39 -2.55
CA GLN A 106 -17.06 10.15 -2.88
C GLN A 106 -16.70 9.32 -1.64
N GLU A 107 -16.64 9.91 -0.46
CA GLU A 107 -16.44 9.18 0.79
C GLU A 107 -17.53 8.11 0.99
N GLU A 108 -18.80 8.49 0.86
CA GLU A 108 -19.93 7.56 0.99
C GLU A 108 -19.93 6.52 -0.15
N ALA A 109 -19.58 6.94 -1.37
CA ALA A 109 -19.45 6.02 -2.50
C ALA A 109 -18.33 4.98 -2.26
N PHE A 110 -17.21 5.40 -1.67
CA PHE A 110 -16.11 4.51 -1.32
C PHE A 110 -16.54 3.47 -0.30
N TYR A 111 -17.17 3.88 0.81
CA TYR A 111 -17.59 2.94 1.87
C TYR A 111 -18.78 2.05 1.48
N ARG A 112 -19.51 2.36 0.41
CA ARG A 112 -20.47 1.42 -0.21
C ARG A 112 -19.78 0.24 -0.92
N VAL A 113 -18.54 0.43 -1.36
CA VAL A 113 -17.79 -0.56 -2.16
C VAL A 113 -16.76 -1.30 -1.32
N TYR A 114 -16.12 -0.60 -0.39
CA TYR A 114 -14.98 -1.07 0.38
C TYR A 114 -15.30 -1.21 1.86
N LYS A 115 -14.83 -2.31 2.45
CA LYS A 115 -14.41 -2.27 3.87
C LYS A 115 -13.12 -1.47 3.97
N PRO A 116 -12.83 -0.81 5.11
CA PRO A 116 -11.61 -0.03 5.27
C PRO A 116 -10.38 -0.78 4.75
N ILE A 117 -9.66 -0.16 3.81
CA ILE A 117 -8.41 -0.72 3.29
C ILE A 117 -7.35 -0.31 4.29
N SER A 118 -6.78 -1.26 5.04
CA SER A 118 -5.94 -0.89 6.19
C SER A 118 -4.56 -0.40 5.80
N ILE A 119 -3.89 -1.09 4.86
CA ILE A 119 -2.55 -0.73 4.44
C ILE A 119 -2.23 -1.34 3.06
N LEU A 120 -1.33 -0.70 2.31
CA LEU A 120 -0.72 -1.24 1.10
C LEU A 120 0.79 -0.94 1.12
N PRO A 121 1.62 -1.73 0.45
CA PRO A 121 3.00 -1.36 0.18
C PRO A 121 3.05 -0.07 -0.66
N PRO A 122 4.03 0.82 -0.46
CA PRO A 122 4.06 2.13 -1.14
C PRO A 122 4.05 2.08 -2.67
N ASP A 123 4.64 1.04 -3.27
CA ASP A 123 4.64 0.88 -4.72
C ASP A 123 3.29 0.40 -5.28
N GLN A 124 2.35 0.01 -4.41
CA GLN A 124 1.02 -0.48 -4.75
C GLN A 124 -0.08 0.57 -4.55
N TYR A 125 0.24 1.81 -4.21
CA TYR A 125 -0.72 2.92 -4.08
C TYR A 125 -1.41 3.36 -5.39
N LEU A 126 -1.11 2.72 -6.52
CA LEU A 126 -1.85 2.91 -7.77
C LEU A 126 -2.48 1.61 -8.27
N SER A 127 -2.51 0.56 -7.45
CA SER A 127 -3.21 -0.68 -7.78
C SER A 127 -4.71 -0.54 -7.52
N VAL A 128 -5.51 -1.28 -8.29
CA VAL A 128 -6.91 -1.50 -7.98
C VAL A 128 -6.96 -2.48 -6.81
N VAL A 129 -7.51 -2.06 -5.67
CA VAL A 129 -7.65 -2.95 -4.53
C VAL A 129 -8.95 -3.72 -4.69
N VAL A 130 -8.90 -5.04 -4.54
CA VAL A 130 -10.07 -5.93 -4.53
C VAL A 130 -9.97 -6.87 -3.32
N GLN A 131 -10.98 -6.88 -2.47
CA GLN A 131 -10.99 -7.56 -1.17
C GLN A 131 -11.52 -8.99 -1.30
N ALA A 132 -10.66 -9.94 -1.66
CA ALA A 132 -10.97 -11.38 -1.66
C ALA A 132 -11.18 -11.94 -0.25
N THR A 133 -10.45 -11.37 0.72
CA THR A 133 -10.62 -11.64 2.14
C THR A 133 -10.91 -10.35 2.90
N GLU A 134 -11.27 -10.49 4.17
CA GLU A 134 -11.43 -9.43 5.16
C GLU A 134 -10.60 -9.82 6.39
N GLY A 135 -9.90 -8.88 6.99
CA GLY A 135 -9.12 -9.11 8.21
C GLY A 135 -7.82 -9.89 8.00
N CYS A 136 -7.29 -10.46 9.09
CA CYS A 136 -6.06 -11.24 9.11
C CYS A 136 -6.31 -12.62 9.73
N THR A 137 -5.76 -13.68 9.15
CA THR A 137 -5.85 -15.06 9.64
C THR A 137 -5.24 -15.26 11.03
N TRP A 138 -4.20 -14.50 11.37
CA TRP A 138 -3.55 -14.56 12.67
C TRP A 138 -4.16 -13.59 13.69
N ASN A 139 -4.24 -12.30 13.32
CA ASN A 139 -4.81 -11.18 14.09
C ASN A 139 -4.43 -11.09 15.58
N ARG A 140 -3.25 -11.61 15.97
CA ARG A 140 -2.77 -11.67 17.36
C ARG A 140 -1.37 -11.07 17.56
N CYS A 141 -0.76 -10.49 16.52
CA CYS A 141 0.52 -9.79 16.67
C CYS A 141 0.37 -8.64 17.65
N THR A 142 1.29 -8.49 18.59
CA THR A 142 1.18 -7.51 19.68
C THR A 142 1.30 -6.05 19.23
N PHE A 143 1.89 -5.85 18.05
CA PHE A 143 2.14 -4.54 17.46
C PHE A 143 1.07 -4.11 16.43
N CYS A 144 0.29 -5.04 15.89
CA CYS A 144 -0.54 -4.78 14.71
C CYS A 144 -1.93 -4.30 15.12
N SER A 145 -2.33 -3.12 14.64
CA SER A 145 -3.65 -2.50 14.86
C SER A 145 -4.55 -2.52 13.61
N PHE A 146 -4.07 -3.03 12.48
CA PHE A 146 -4.72 -2.85 11.17
C PHE A 146 -6.01 -3.64 10.95
N TYR A 147 -6.16 -4.78 11.60
CA TYR A 147 -7.25 -5.74 11.33
C TYR A 147 -8.03 -6.13 12.59
N GLN A 148 -7.77 -5.47 13.72
CA GLN A 148 -8.37 -5.83 15.01
C GLN A 148 -9.86 -5.50 15.09
N ASP A 149 -10.37 -4.68 14.18
CA ASP A 149 -11.78 -4.28 14.06
C ASP A 149 -12.65 -5.34 13.36
N ARG A 150 -12.05 -6.39 12.76
CA ARG A 150 -12.80 -7.39 11.98
C ARG A 150 -12.17 -8.79 12.01
N PRO A 151 -12.97 -9.87 12.10
CA PRO A 151 -12.46 -11.23 12.01
C PRO A 151 -12.02 -11.58 10.60
N PHE A 152 -11.19 -12.61 10.46
CA PHE A 152 -10.87 -13.17 9.15
C PHE A 152 -12.10 -13.76 8.48
N ARG A 153 -12.33 -13.37 7.23
CA ARG A 153 -13.37 -13.97 6.37
C ARG A 153 -12.90 -14.00 4.93
N ALA A 154 -13.26 -15.07 4.22
CA ALA A 154 -12.98 -15.23 2.81
C ALA A 154 -14.29 -15.18 2.01
N LYS A 155 -14.31 -14.38 0.95
CA LYS A 155 -15.49 -14.26 0.07
C LYS A 155 -15.69 -15.51 -0.78
N SER A 156 -16.94 -15.80 -1.15
CA SER A 156 -17.21 -16.73 -2.26
C SER A 156 -16.78 -16.11 -3.59
N ARG A 157 -16.69 -16.94 -4.64
CA ARG A 157 -16.43 -16.46 -6.00
C ARG A 157 -17.45 -15.40 -6.43
N GLU A 158 -18.73 -15.63 -6.16
CA GLU A 158 -19.85 -14.76 -6.54
C GLU A 158 -19.84 -13.45 -5.76
N GLU A 159 -19.56 -13.51 -4.45
CA GLU A 159 -19.39 -12.31 -3.61
C GLU A 159 -18.22 -11.46 -4.08
N PHE A 160 -17.10 -12.10 -4.40
CA PHE A 160 -15.92 -11.41 -4.89
C PHE A 160 -16.14 -10.81 -6.29
N ALA A 161 -16.80 -11.53 -7.20
CA ALA A 161 -17.17 -11.00 -8.52
C ALA A 161 -18.05 -9.75 -8.41
N ARG A 162 -19.07 -9.75 -7.52
CA ARG A 162 -19.88 -8.55 -7.26
C ARG A 162 -19.05 -7.40 -6.71
N HIS A 163 -18.12 -7.67 -5.81
CA HIS A 163 -17.21 -6.65 -5.30
C HIS A 163 -16.31 -6.09 -6.41
N VAL A 164 -15.75 -6.94 -7.28
CA VAL A 164 -14.91 -6.51 -8.41
C VAL A 164 -15.68 -5.62 -9.38
N GLU A 165 -16.93 -5.96 -9.70
CA GLU A 165 -17.77 -5.10 -10.55
C GLU A 165 -18.12 -3.77 -9.87
N ALA A 166 -18.42 -3.77 -8.56
CA ALA A 166 -18.63 -2.54 -7.81
C ALA A 166 -17.37 -1.65 -7.79
N VAL A 167 -16.19 -2.25 -7.65
CA VAL A 167 -14.89 -1.55 -7.74
C VAL A 167 -14.67 -0.96 -9.13
N LYS A 168 -14.95 -1.72 -10.20
CA LYS A 168 -14.84 -1.23 -11.58
C LYS A 168 -15.78 -0.04 -11.81
N ALA A 169 -17.03 -0.15 -11.37
CA ALA A 169 -18.01 0.93 -11.47
C ALA A 169 -17.57 2.17 -10.68
N PHE A 170 -17.05 2.00 -9.47
CA PHE A 170 -16.52 3.11 -8.67
C PHE A 170 -15.37 3.84 -9.38
N PHE A 171 -14.44 3.11 -9.99
CA PHE A 171 -13.33 3.74 -10.70
C PHE A 171 -13.72 4.31 -12.07
N GLY A 172 -14.69 3.72 -12.77
CA GLY A 172 -15.04 4.08 -14.14
C GLY A 172 -13.81 4.09 -15.06
N ARG A 173 -13.71 5.09 -15.94
CA ARG A 173 -12.54 5.34 -16.79
C ARG A 173 -11.27 5.64 -16.01
N GLY A 174 -11.38 6.06 -14.75
CA GLY A 174 -10.25 6.22 -13.82
C GLY A 174 -9.47 4.93 -13.55
N LEU A 175 -10.01 3.76 -13.92
CA LEU A 175 -9.26 2.49 -13.96
C LEU A 175 -7.99 2.58 -14.82
N SER A 176 -7.97 3.42 -15.85
CA SER A 176 -6.80 3.60 -16.75
C SER A 176 -5.57 4.18 -16.05
N LEU A 177 -5.73 4.84 -14.89
CA LEU A 177 -4.62 5.32 -14.05
C LEU A 177 -3.96 4.18 -13.25
N ARG A 178 -4.66 3.04 -13.11
CA ARG A 178 -4.27 1.96 -12.20
C ARG A 178 -3.32 0.99 -12.87
N LYS A 179 -2.23 0.64 -12.17
CA LYS A 179 -1.08 -0.08 -12.74
C LYS A 179 -1.12 -1.60 -12.54
N GLY A 180 -1.96 -2.07 -11.64
CA GLY A 180 -2.04 -3.47 -11.23
C GLY A 180 -3.29 -3.72 -10.40
N VAL A 181 -3.40 -4.93 -9.87
CA VAL A 181 -4.45 -5.35 -8.95
C VAL A 181 -3.81 -5.77 -7.64
N PHE A 182 -4.29 -5.25 -6.52
CA PHE A 182 -3.91 -5.72 -5.19
C PHE A 182 -5.04 -6.56 -4.60
N LEU A 183 -4.78 -7.85 -4.46
CA LEU A 183 -5.69 -8.82 -3.85
C LEU A 183 -5.60 -8.68 -2.32
N ALA A 184 -6.50 -7.87 -1.77
CA ALA A 184 -6.67 -7.59 -0.35
C ALA A 184 -7.54 -8.68 0.33
N ASP A 185 -7.56 -8.82 1.65
CA ASP A 185 -7.04 -7.92 2.69
C ASP A 185 -5.67 -8.39 3.23
N GLY A 186 -5.53 -8.64 4.53
CA GLY A 186 -4.21 -8.85 5.15
C GLY A 186 -3.51 -10.17 4.83
N ASN A 187 -4.21 -11.18 4.31
CA ASN A 187 -3.63 -12.48 3.95
C ASN A 187 -4.49 -13.26 2.95
N ALA A 188 -4.78 -12.69 1.78
CA ALA A 188 -5.67 -13.33 0.80
C ALA A 188 -5.10 -14.64 0.25
N LEU A 189 -3.77 -14.73 0.09
CA LEU A 189 -3.10 -15.90 -0.47
C LEU A 189 -2.99 -17.09 0.50
N ALA A 190 -3.45 -16.98 1.74
CA ALA A 190 -3.57 -18.10 2.67
C ALA A 190 -4.69 -19.09 2.33
N LEU A 191 -5.61 -18.72 1.43
CA LEU A 191 -6.67 -19.61 0.97
C LEU A 191 -6.10 -20.81 0.20
N SER A 192 -6.82 -21.93 0.22
CA SER A 192 -6.48 -23.11 -0.57
C SER A 192 -6.43 -22.80 -2.06
N GLN A 193 -5.66 -23.56 -2.83
CA GLN A 193 -5.56 -23.36 -4.28
C GLN A 193 -6.93 -23.44 -4.96
N ASN A 194 -7.76 -24.41 -4.58
CA ASN A 194 -9.13 -24.57 -5.10
C ASN A 194 -10.02 -23.36 -4.85
N ARG A 195 -9.75 -22.58 -3.79
CA ARG A 195 -10.47 -21.33 -3.50
C ARG A 195 -9.85 -20.13 -4.20
N LEU A 196 -8.53 -20.11 -4.42
CA LEU A 196 -7.84 -19.00 -5.07
C LEU A 196 -8.08 -18.97 -6.59
N MET A 197 -8.04 -20.12 -7.26
CA MET A 197 -8.13 -20.16 -8.72
C MET A 197 -9.39 -19.44 -9.26
N PRO A 198 -10.60 -19.66 -8.71
CA PRO A 198 -11.78 -18.95 -9.19
C PRO A 198 -11.76 -17.44 -8.90
N LEU A 199 -11.05 -16.98 -7.86
CA LEU A 199 -10.88 -15.55 -7.57
C LEU A 199 -9.89 -14.91 -8.54
N PHE A 200 -8.81 -15.61 -8.89
CA PHE A 200 -7.86 -15.17 -9.91
C PHE A 200 -8.48 -15.13 -11.31
N GLU A 201 -9.37 -16.06 -11.65
CA GLU A 201 -10.16 -16.00 -12.89
C GLU A 201 -10.97 -14.70 -12.96
N VAL A 202 -11.71 -14.38 -11.89
CA VAL A 202 -12.48 -13.13 -11.80
C VAL A 202 -11.57 -11.90 -11.98
N VAL A 203 -10.39 -11.88 -11.35
CA VAL A 203 -9.43 -10.79 -11.51
C VAL A 203 -8.92 -10.67 -12.95
N ARG A 204 -8.53 -11.80 -13.56
CA ARG A 204 -8.00 -11.85 -14.92
C ARG A 204 -9.02 -11.36 -15.94
N ASP A 205 -10.27 -11.79 -15.79
CA ASP A 205 -11.36 -11.41 -16.69
C ASP A 205 -11.73 -9.93 -16.53
N ALA A 206 -11.72 -9.42 -15.29
CA ALA A 206 -12.03 -8.03 -14.97
C ALA A 206 -10.90 -7.05 -15.32
N PHE A 207 -9.65 -7.49 -15.24
CA PHE A 207 -8.44 -6.68 -15.34
C PHE A 207 -7.36 -7.35 -16.22
N PRO A 208 -7.66 -7.60 -17.51
CA PRO A 208 -6.79 -8.40 -18.37
C PRO A 208 -5.38 -7.80 -18.49
N GLY A 209 -4.37 -8.66 -18.37
CA GLY A 209 -2.95 -8.30 -18.49
C GLY A 209 -2.37 -7.48 -17.33
N ARG A 210 -3.14 -7.20 -16.27
CA ARG A 210 -2.63 -6.47 -15.12
C ARG A 210 -1.91 -7.40 -14.14
N PRO A 211 -0.70 -7.03 -13.66
CA PRO A 211 -0.01 -7.81 -12.63
C PRO A 211 -0.81 -7.79 -11.31
N VAL A 212 -0.84 -8.95 -10.65
CA VAL A 212 -1.51 -9.15 -9.37
C VAL A 212 -0.48 -9.13 -8.23
N TYR A 213 -0.83 -8.44 -7.16
CA TYR A 213 -0.05 -8.25 -5.95
C TYR A 213 -0.89 -8.65 -4.74
N SER A 214 -0.26 -9.14 -3.67
CA SER A 214 -0.99 -9.43 -2.43
C SER A 214 -0.07 -9.50 -1.23
N PHE A 215 -0.63 -9.35 -0.02
CA PHE A 215 0.04 -9.77 1.19
C PHE A 215 -0.05 -11.28 1.36
N ILE A 216 0.99 -11.87 1.95
CA ILE A 216 0.94 -13.22 2.46
C ILE A 216 1.61 -13.30 3.83
N ASP A 217 0.95 -14.02 4.72
CA ASP A 217 1.59 -14.54 5.93
C ASP A 217 2.27 -15.86 5.61
N VAL A 218 3.53 -16.00 6.01
CA VAL A 218 4.31 -17.24 5.83
C VAL A 218 3.75 -18.38 6.68
N TYR A 219 3.10 -18.04 7.78
CA TYR A 219 2.97 -18.95 8.91
C TYR A 219 1.53 -19.39 9.16
N THR A 220 0.55 -18.72 8.55
CA THR A 220 -0.87 -19.03 8.72
C THR A 220 -1.55 -19.21 7.37
N GLY A 221 -2.40 -20.23 7.29
CA GLY A 221 -3.04 -20.66 6.04
C GLY A 221 -2.47 -21.97 5.50
N GLU A 222 -2.90 -22.33 4.31
CA GLU A 222 -2.47 -23.56 3.64
C GLU A 222 -1.11 -23.35 2.97
N ARG A 223 -0.15 -24.23 3.32
CA ARG A 223 1.16 -24.29 2.65
C ARG A 223 0.94 -24.76 1.22
N LYS A 224 1.49 -24.01 0.27
CA LYS A 224 1.40 -24.31 -1.16
C LYS A 224 2.71 -24.91 -1.64
N ALA A 225 2.60 -25.92 -2.50
CA ALA A 225 3.74 -26.41 -3.25
C ALA A 225 4.20 -25.38 -4.29
N VAL A 226 5.43 -25.51 -4.76
CA VAL A 226 6.01 -24.62 -5.79
C VAL A 226 5.15 -24.63 -7.07
N GLU A 227 4.61 -25.78 -7.46
CA GLU A 227 3.73 -25.92 -8.63
C GLU A 227 2.43 -25.14 -8.49
N GLU A 228 1.90 -25.01 -7.27
CA GLU A 228 0.69 -24.22 -7.01
C GLU A 228 0.99 -22.72 -7.13
N TRP A 229 2.17 -22.28 -6.68
CA TRP A 229 2.65 -20.93 -6.93
C TRP A 229 2.86 -20.64 -8.41
N ARG A 230 3.45 -21.58 -9.18
CA ARG A 230 3.62 -21.46 -10.63
C ARG A 230 2.27 -21.25 -11.34
N ARG A 231 1.23 -21.99 -10.95
CA ARG A 231 -0.13 -21.78 -11.46
C ARG A 231 -0.67 -20.38 -11.15
N LEU A 232 -0.39 -19.82 -9.97
CA LEU A 232 -0.80 -18.45 -9.67
C LEU A 232 -0.03 -17.42 -10.52
N VAL A 233 1.26 -17.67 -10.82
CA VAL A 233 2.05 -16.84 -11.75
C VAL A 233 1.44 -16.86 -13.16
N GLU A 234 1.05 -18.04 -13.65
CA GLU A 234 0.32 -18.19 -14.93
C GLU A 234 -1.00 -17.41 -14.94
N MET A 235 -1.65 -17.26 -13.78
CA MET A 235 -2.86 -16.46 -13.59
C MET A 235 -2.58 -14.96 -13.39
N GLY A 236 -1.32 -14.53 -13.37
CA GLY A 236 -0.90 -13.13 -13.28
C GLY A 236 -0.37 -12.68 -11.93
N LEU A 237 -0.18 -13.58 -10.95
CA LEU A 237 0.53 -13.24 -9.71
C LEU A 237 1.96 -12.81 -10.03
N HIS A 238 2.29 -11.57 -9.67
CA HIS A 238 3.57 -10.97 -9.99
C HIS A 238 4.47 -10.86 -8.76
N ARG A 239 3.94 -10.31 -7.65
CA ARG A 239 4.70 -10.13 -6.42
C ARG A 239 3.83 -10.32 -5.17
N VAL A 240 4.40 -10.97 -4.16
CA VAL A 240 3.80 -11.04 -2.81
C VAL A 240 4.57 -10.20 -1.81
N TYR A 241 3.90 -9.68 -0.80
CA TYR A 241 4.49 -8.89 0.28
C TYR A 241 4.41 -9.65 1.59
N ILE A 242 5.55 -9.77 2.27
CA ILE A 242 5.72 -10.60 3.45
C ILE A 242 6.16 -9.71 4.60
N GLY A 243 5.38 -9.73 5.69
CA GLY A 243 5.81 -9.19 6.98
C GLY A 243 6.88 -10.08 7.59
N MET A 244 8.15 -9.77 7.32
CA MET A 244 9.30 -10.40 7.96
C MET A 244 9.41 -9.91 9.41
N GLU A 245 9.13 -8.63 9.62
CA GLU A 245 9.23 -7.87 10.88
C GLU A 245 10.65 -7.80 11.44
N THR A 246 11.28 -8.95 11.68
CA THR A 246 12.64 -9.09 12.21
C THR A 246 13.26 -10.42 11.78
N GLY A 247 14.58 -10.45 11.57
CA GLY A 247 15.33 -11.70 11.43
C GLY A 247 15.70 -12.39 12.76
N CYS A 248 15.38 -11.77 13.91
CA CYS A 248 15.66 -12.30 15.24
C CYS A 248 14.45 -13.07 15.78
N ASP A 249 14.57 -14.40 15.91
CA ASP A 249 13.48 -15.30 16.31
C ASP A 249 12.92 -14.98 17.71
N GLU A 250 13.79 -14.57 18.64
CA GLU A 250 13.39 -14.19 20.00
C GLU A 250 12.50 -12.94 19.99
N LEU A 251 12.86 -11.96 19.16
CA LEU A 251 12.08 -10.75 18.97
C LEU A 251 10.77 -11.05 18.22
N LEU A 252 10.80 -11.93 17.22
CA LEU A 252 9.60 -12.38 16.50
C LEU A 252 8.58 -13.03 17.45
N ALA A 253 9.05 -13.88 18.36
CA ALA A 253 8.24 -14.50 19.40
C ALA A 253 7.68 -13.45 20.39
N PHE A 254 8.47 -12.45 20.77
CA PHE A 254 8.01 -11.33 21.60
C PHE A 254 6.86 -10.55 20.94
N LEU A 255 6.92 -10.37 19.61
CA LEU A 255 5.87 -9.75 18.80
C LEU A 255 4.61 -10.61 18.65
N ASN A 256 4.62 -11.83 19.19
CA ASN A 256 3.57 -12.83 19.00
C ASN A 256 3.27 -13.05 17.50
N LYS A 257 4.32 -13.00 16.67
CA LYS A 257 4.25 -13.37 15.25
C LYS A 257 4.72 -14.83 15.15
N PRO A 258 3.91 -15.73 14.58
CA PRO A 258 4.28 -17.14 14.47
C PRO A 258 5.47 -17.31 13.52
N GLY A 259 6.14 -18.47 13.64
CA GLY A 259 7.20 -18.89 12.73
C GLY A 259 8.62 -18.56 13.17
N SER A 260 9.55 -18.64 12.22
CA SER A 260 10.98 -18.46 12.42
C SER A 260 11.67 -17.91 11.16
N ARG A 261 12.87 -17.35 11.34
CA ARG A 261 13.78 -16.91 10.27
C ARG A 261 13.99 -18.01 9.23
N GLU A 262 14.22 -19.24 9.67
CA GLU A 262 14.52 -20.34 8.75
C GLU A 262 13.30 -20.73 7.90
N GLU A 263 12.10 -20.68 8.47
CA GLU A 263 10.86 -20.90 7.73
C GLU A 263 10.62 -19.79 6.70
N LEU A 264 10.87 -18.53 7.06
CA LEU A 264 10.79 -17.42 6.11
C LEU A 264 11.77 -17.60 4.94
N ILE A 265 13.02 -17.96 5.22
CA ILE A 265 14.03 -18.18 4.17
C ILE A 265 13.56 -19.27 3.21
N ARG A 266 13.15 -20.44 3.73
CA ARG A 266 12.64 -21.54 2.89
C ARG A 266 11.44 -21.11 2.06
N PHE A 267 10.48 -20.42 2.66
CA PHE A 267 9.30 -19.94 1.95
C PHE A 267 9.64 -18.96 0.82
N VAL A 268 10.62 -18.09 1.04
CA VAL A 268 11.12 -17.21 -0.03
C VAL A 268 11.76 -18.03 -1.15
N HIS A 269 12.58 -19.05 -0.84
CA HIS A 269 13.12 -19.96 -1.86
C HIS A 269 12.02 -20.61 -2.70
N ASP A 270 10.95 -21.14 -2.09
CA ASP A 270 9.81 -21.74 -2.80
C ASP A 270 9.13 -20.74 -3.75
N LEU A 271 8.89 -19.51 -3.28
CA LEU A 271 8.32 -18.44 -4.10
C LEU A 271 9.22 -18.07 -5.27
N LYS A 272 10.54 -17.99 -5.04
CA LYS A 272 11.51 -17.67 -6.09
C LYS A 272 11.61 -18.79 -7.12
N GLU A 273 11.58 -20.05 -6.70
CA GLU A 273 11.56 -21.22 -7.60
C GLU A 273 10.29 -21.26 -8.48
N ALA A 274 9.18 -20.71 -7.98
CA ALA A 274 7.94 -20.56 -8.73
C ALA A 274 7.92 -19.33 -9.66
N GLY A 275 8.92 -18.45 -9.60
CA GLY A 275 8.97 -17.21 -10.39
C GLY A 275 8.22 -16.03 -9.77
N VAL A 276 7.87 -16.08 -8.49
CA VAL A 276 7.17 -15.00 -7.78
C VAL A 276 8.19 -13.98 -7.26
N ALA A 277 7.94 -12.69 -7.47
CA ALA A 277 8.71 -11.65 -6.80
C ALA A 277 8.26 -11.48 -5.34
N VAL A 278 9.15 -11.01 -4.47
CA VAL A 278 8.88 -10.80 -3.05
C VAL A 278 9.17 -9.35 -2.62
N GLY A 279 8.28 -8.81 -1.80
CA GLY A 279 8.50 -7.59 -1.03
C GLY A 279 8.62 -7.93 0.44
N LEU A 280 9.82 -7.88 1.01
CA LEU A 280 10.03 -8.14 2.44
C LEU A 280 9.83 -6.86 3.24
N ILE A 281 9.14 -6.92 4.37
CA ILE A 281 8.91 -5.76 5.25
C ILE A 281 9.55 -6.04 6.60
N ALA A 282 10.55 -5.24 6.98
CA ALA A 282 11.21 -5.28 8.29
C ALA A 282 10.86 -4.03 9.10
N MET A 283 10.65 -4.19 10.40
CA MET A 283 10.20 -3.15 11.33
C MET A 283 11.38 -2.57 12.11
N VAL A 284 11.90 -1.44 11.64
CA VAL A 284 13.07 -0.80 12.25
C VAL A 284 12.67 -0.05 13.52
N GLY A 285 13.31 -0.39 14.63
CA GLY A 285 13.04 0.20 15.94
C GLY A 285 12.27 -0.70 16.90
N VAL A 286 11.71 -1.80 16.39
CA VAL A 286 10.97 -2.76 17.21
C VAL A 286 11.94 -3.52 18.14
N GLY A 287 11.49 -3.82 19.37
CA GLY A 287 12.31 -4.42 20.42
C GLY A 287 13.17 -3.41 21.21
N GLY A 288 13.25 -2.15 20.78
CA GLY A 288 13.98 -1.12 21.52
C GLY A 288 15.50 -1.27 21.44
N LYS A 289 16.22 -0.58 22.33
CA LYS A 289 17.69 -0.52 22.36
C LYS A 289 18.33 -1.91 22.51
N GLU A 290 17.69 -2.77 23.29
CA GLU A 290 18.19 -4.08 23.70
C GLU A 290 18.23 -5.07 22.53
N TYR A 291 17.29 -4.95 21.58
CA TYR A 291 17.27 -5.77 20.37
C TYR A 291 17.86 -5.09 19.15
N ALA A 292 18.15 -3.78 19.16
CA ALA A 292 18.53 -3.01 17.96
C ALA A 292 19.65 -3.68 17.14
N GLY A 293 20.78 -4.03 17.79
CA GLY A 293 21.91 -4.68 17.13
C GLY A 293 21.55 -6.05 16.55
N ARG A 294 21.03 -6.95 17.40
CA ARG A 294 20.63 -8.31 16.98
C ARG A 294 19.55 -8.30 15.90
N HIS A 295 18.55 -7.42 16.01
CA HIS A 295 17.52 -7.25 15.00
C HIS A 295 18.14 -6.89 13.65
N GLY A 296 19.02 -5.89 13.60
CA GLY A 296 19.68 -5.48 12.37
C GLY A 296 20.56 -6.57 11.76
N GLU A 297 21.48 -7.14 12.55
CA GLU A 297 22.41 -8.20 12.12
C GLU A 297 21.66 -9.44 11.62
N GLU A 298 20.70 -9.94 12.41
CA GLU A 298 19.97 -11.16 12.09
C GLU A 298 18.99 -10.96 10.90
N THR A 299 18.47 -9.74 10.71
CA THR A 299 17.66 -9.38 9.53
C THR A 299 18.50 -9.38 8.25
N LEU A 300 19.68 -8.77 8.29
CA LEU A 300 20.60 -8.75 7.14
C LEU A 300 21.13 -10.15 6.80
N ALA A 301 21.49 -10.94 7.82
CA ALA A 301 21.90 -12.32 7.64
C ALA A 301 20.80 -13.18 7.00
N ALA A 302 19.54 -12.97 7.36
CA ALA A 302 18.42 -13.65 6.73
C ALA A 302 18.25 -13.24 5.26
N ILE A 303 18.28 -11.94 4.96
CA ILE A 303 18.15 -11.40 3.60
C ILE A 303 19.28 -11.93 2.70
N ALA A 304 20.51 -11.98 3.19
CA ALA A 304 21.67 -12.47 2.44
C ALA A 304 21.56 -13.95 2.03
N ARG A 305 20.73 -14.74 2.72
CA ARG A 305 20.48 -16.17 2.43
C ARG A 305 19.32 -16.40 1.45
N MET A 306 18.61 -15.35 1.04
CA MET A 306 17.46 -15.43 0.14
C MET A 306 17.88 -15.16 -1.32
N PRO A 307 17.33 -15.88 -2.31
CA PRO A 307 17.69 -15.69 -3.72
C PRO A 307 16.92 -14.52 -4.35
N LEU A 308 17.12 -13.32 -3.79
CA LEU A 308 16.47 -12.10 -4.26
C LEU A 308 17.11 -11.60 -5.56
N GLY A 309 16.29 -11.02 -6.43
CA GLY A 309 16.67 -10.46 -7.72
C GLY A 309 16.04 -9.09 -8.01
N PRO A 310 16.17 -8.57 -9.24
CA PRO A 310 15.77 -7.20 -9.58
C PRO A 310 14.28 -6.87 -9.40
N GLY A 311 13.43 -7.90 -9.41
CA GLY A 311 11.99 -7.79 -9.18
C GLY A 311 11.60 -7.71 -7.70
N ASP A 312 12.54 -7.94 -6.78
CA ASP A 312 12.30 -7.98 -5.34
C ASP A 312 12.62 -6.64 -4.67
N LEU A 313 12.07 -6.45 -3.47
CA LEU A 313 12.23 -5.21 -2.71
C LEU A 313 12.26 -5.48 -1.21
N VAL A 314 13.14 -4.79 -0.49
CA VAL A 314 13.11 -4.76 0.98
C VAL A 314 12.56 -3.41 1.43
N TYR A 315 11.45 -3.45 2.13
CA TYR A 315 10.84 -2.33 2.81
C TYR A 315 11.32 -2.27 4.25
N LEU A 316 11.82 -1.10 4.63
CA LEU A 316 12.13 -0.77 6.00
C LEU A 316 11.04 0.15 6.54
N SER A 317 10.27 -0.38 7.49
CA SER A 317 9.17 0.34 8.14
C SER A 317 9.64 0.88 9.48
N PRO A 318 9.67 2.20 9.72
CA PRO A 318 9.85 2.73 11.06
C PRO A 318 8.76 2.17 11.98
N PHE A 319 9.15 1.61 13.12
CA PHE A 319 8.19 1.11 14.09
C PHE A 319 7.53 2.28 14.82
N ILE A 320 6.20 2.29 14.84
CA ILE A 320 5.41 3.27 15.58
C ILE A 320 4.74 2.53 16.74
N GLU A 321 5.21 2.81 17.96
CA GLU A 321 4.58 2.30 19.16
C GLU A 321 3.27 3.05 19.40
N HIS A 322 2.15 2.31 19.50
CA HIS A 322 0.87 2.87 19.89
C HIS A 322 0.72 2.83 21.42
N PRO A 323 0.48 3.97 22.09
CA PRO A 323 0.22 4.00 23.52
C PRO A 323 -0.94 3.08 23.89
N GLY A 324 -0.77 2.30 24.96
CA GLY A 324 -1.79 1.33 25.43
C GLY A 324 -1.90 0.05 24.60
N SER A 325 -1.11 -0.11 23.53
CA SER A 325 -1.05 -1.38 22.79
C SER A 325 -0.48 -2.52 23.63
N GLU A 326 -0.79 -3.75 23.23
CA GLU A 326 -0.22 -4.94 23.88
C GLU A 326 1.31 -4.94 23.81
N TYR A 327 1.90 -4.52 22.69
CA TYR A 327 3.34 -4.33 22.57
C TYR A 327 3.88 -3.38 23.64
N ALA A 328 3.28 -2.18 23.79
CA ALA A 328 3.76 -1.17 24.73
C ALA A 328 3.77 -1.69 26.18
N ARG A 329 2.72 -2.45 26.55
CA ARG A 329 2.62 -3.12 27.86
C ARG A 329 3.71 -4.18 28.04
N ARG A 330 3.85 -5.12 27.11
CA ARG A 330 4.85 -6.20 27.20
C ARG A 330 6.28 -5.68 27.19
N ARG A 331 6.55 -4.62 26.42
CA ARG A 331 7.83 -3.91 26.41
C ARG A 331 8.15 -3.35 27.81
N ALA A 332 7.19 -2.67 28.44
CA ALA A 332 7.36 -2.13 29.78
C ALA A 332 7.58 -3.24 30.82
N GLU A 333 6.80 -4.32 30.76
CA GLU A 333 6.93 -5.50 31.63
C GLU A 333 8.33 -6.17 31.50
N ARG A 334 8.91 -6.18 30.29
CA ARG A 334 10.27 -6.68 30.03
C ARG A 334 11.38 -5.65 30.27
N GLY A 335 11.05 -4.41 30.62
CA GLY A 335 12.03 -3.36 30.83
C GLY A 335 12.79 -2.93 29.56
N LEU A 336 12.23 -3.13 28.36
CA LEU A 336 12.91 -2.75 27.11
C LEU A 336 12.79 -1.25 26.87
N THR A 337 13.88 -0.60 26.48
CA THR A 337 13.94 0.85 26.28
C THR A 337 13.56 1.22 24.85
N PRO A 338 12.49 2.03 24.62
CA PRO A 338 12.15 2.50 23.27
C PRO A 338 13.32 3.23 22.60
N LEU A 339 13.48 3.05 21.29
CA LEU A 339 14.39 3.86 20.49
C LEU A 339 13.77 5.25 20.23
N SER A 340 14.62 6.29 20.20
CA SER A 340 14.16 7.62 19.78
C SER A 340 13.92 7.66 18.27
N GLU A 341 13.15 8.64 17.79
CA GLU A 341 12.91 8.80 16.35
C GLU A 341 14.21 9.00 15.57
N GLU A 342 15.19 9.71 16.15
CA GLU A 342 16.51 9.91 15.56
C GLU A 342 17.29 8.60 15.45
N ALA A 343 17.21 7.75 16.47
CA ALA A 343 17.88 6.44 16.46
C ALA A 343 17.23 5.48 15.44
N ILE A 344 15.90 5.52 15.32
CA ILE A 344 15.17 4.76 14.28
C ILE A 344 15.58 5.23 12.88
N GLU A 345 15.70 6.55 12.66
CA GLU A 345 16.12 7.10 11.37
C GLU A 345 17.58 6.76 11.03
N ALA A 346 18.48 6.81 12.01
CA ALA A 346 19.88 6.38 11.82
C ALA A 346 19.95 4.90 11.42
N GLU A 347 19.18 4.04 12.11
CA GLU A 347 19.13 2.61 11.82
C GLU A 347 18.50 2.31 10.45
N LEU A 348 17.46 3.04 10.06
CA LEU A 348 16.87 2.96 8.72
C LEU A 348 17.90 3.26 7.63
N GLN A 349 18.72 4.30 7.81
CA GLN A 349 19.76 4.66 6.85
C GLN A 349 20.87 3.60 6.79
N ARG A 350 21.30 3.09 7.95
CA ARG A 350 22.29 2.02 8.06
C ARG A 350 21.83 0.75 7.34
N LEU A 351 20.67 0.22 7.71
CA LEU A 351 20.10 -1.00 7.11
C LEU A 351 19.85 -0.82 5.60
N ALA A 352 19.34 0.34 5.17
CA ALA A 352 19.14 0.59 3.75
C ALA A 352 20.46 0.61 2.96
N GLY A 353 21.53 1.13 3.56
CA GLY A 353 22.87 1.10 3.00
C GLY A 353 23.40 -0.33 2.86
N GLU A 354 23.32 -1.12 3.92
CA GLU A 354 23.82 -2.49 3.94
C GLU A 354 23.04 -3.42 2.99
N ILE A 355 21.71 -3.31 2.92
CA ILE A 355 20.89 -4.04 1.95
C ILE A 355 21.29 -3.70 0.50
N ARG A 356 21.63 -2.43 0.22
CA ARG A 356 22.11 -2.03 -1.12
C ARG A 356 23.50 -2.58 -1.42
N THR A 357 24.38 -2.65 -0.42
CA THR A 357 25.70 -3.29 -0.55
C THR A 357 25.57 -4.78 -0.87
N LEU A 358 24.55 -5.45 -0.33
CA LEU A 358 24.18 -6.82 -0.72
C LEU A 358 23.61 -6.95 -2.15
N GLY A 359 23.43 -5.82 -2.87
CA GLY A 359 22.90 -5.79 -4.23
C GLY A 359 21.38 -5.69 -4.32
N PHE A 360 20.68 -5.45 -3.22
CA PHE A 360 19.22 -5.45 -3.18
C PHE A 360 18.62 -4.04 -3.08
N LYS A 361 17.37 -3.90 -3.54
CA LYS A 361 16.63 -2.64 -3.43
C LYS A 361 16.11 -2.48 -1.99
N ALA A 362 16.42 -1.35 -1.38
CA ALA A 362 15.88 -0.94 -0.09
C ALA A 362 15.06 0.35 -0.21
N ALA A 363 13.83 0.34 0.28
CA ALA A 363 12.92 1.47 0.29
C ALA A 363 12.27 1.66 1.67
N ARG A 364 11.93 2.91 2.00
CA ARG A 364 11.17 3.22 3.22
C ARG A 364 9.69 2.84 3.04
N TYR A 365 9.09 2.29 4.08
CA TYR A 365 7.65 2.04 4.18
C TYR A 365 7.10 2.61 5.48
N ASP A 366 6.79 3.90 5.48
CA ASP A 366 6.18 4.54 6.65
C ASP A 366 4.67 4.36 6.61
N ILE A 367 4.11 3.62 7.55
CA ILE A 367 2.67 3.33 7.62
C ILE A 367 1.82 4.59 7.78
N ARG A 368 2.40 5.70 8.26
CA ARG A 368 1.75 7.02 8.36
C ARG A 368 1.64 7.71 6.99
N GLU A 369 2.25 7.16 5.94
CA GLU A 369 2.17 7.68 4.56
C GLU A 369 1.10 7.01 3.70
N PHE A 370 0.27 6.18 4.31
CA PHE A 370 -0.77 5.47 3.60
C PHE A 370 -1.85 6.44 3.06
N ILE A 371 -2.33 6.20 1.85
CA ILE A 371 -3.14 7.19 1.10
C ILE A 371 -4.45 6.65 0.52
N TYR A 372 -4.96 5.51 0.99
CA TYR A 372 -6.23 4.97 0.50
C TYR A 372 -7.39 5.34 1.41
#